data_AF-A0A2T0VYL3-F1
#
_entry.id   AF-A0A2T0VYL3-F1
#
_cell.length_a   1.000
_cell.length_b   1.000
_cell.length_c   1.000
_cell.angle_alpha   90.00
_cell.angle_beta   90.00
_cell.angle_gamma   90.00
#
_symmetry.space_group_name_H-M   'P 1'
#
loop_
_entity.id
_entity.type
_entity.pdbx_description
1 polymer ?
#
loop_
_entity_poly.entity_id
_entity_poly.type
_entity_poly.pdbx_seq_one_letter_code
_entity_poly.pdbx_strand_id
1 'polypeptide(L)' 'MRVLLTLTMVMTGSAAAAHPGHWAEAAGHDHWIAGVAIGLAGLAAIWGALKGKKADDDSEEAEDEEEIEGEAA' A
#
# COMPACT_ATOMS: atom_id res chain seq x y z
N MET A 1 -29.44 -21.65 -28.14
CA MET A 1 -28.31 -21.86 -29.09
C MET A 1 -27.48 -20.61 -29.32
N ARG A 2 -28.08 -19.46 -29.67
CA ARG A 2 -27.33 -18.21 -29.95
C ARG A 2 -26.45 -17.76 -28.78
N VAL A 3 -27.03 -17.67 -27.57
CA VAL A 3 -26.30 -17.25 -26.35
C VAL A 3 -25.16 -18.20 -25.99
N LEU A 4 -25.39 -19.51 -26.09
CA LEU A 4 -24.36 -20.53 -25.85
C LEU A 4 -23.20 -20.37 -26.83
N LEU A 5 -23.50 -20.16 -28.11
CA LEU A 5 -22.48 -20.01 -29.15
C LEU A 5 -21.67 -18.71 -28.98
N THR A 6 -22.32 -17.63 -28.56
CA THR A 6 -21.65 -16.37 -28.20
C THR A 6 -20.74 -16.55 -27.00
N LEU A 7 -21.21 -17.24 -25.96
CA LEU A 7 -20.42 -17.48 -24.75
C LEU A 7 -19.19 -18.35 -25.05
N THR A 8 -19.35 -19.39 -25.87
CA THR A 8 -18.24 -20.24 -26.32
C THR A 8 -17.20 -19.46 -27.13
N MET A 9 -17.63 -18.58 -28.04
CA MET A 9 -16.72 -17.72 -28.82
C MET A 9 -15.95 -16.73 -27.95
N VAL A 10 -16.59 -16.13 -26.94
CA VAL A 10 -15.92 -15.21 -26.01
C VAL A 10 -14.87 -15.94 -25.15
N MET A 11 -15.19 -17.12 -24.63
CA MET A 11 -14.27 -17.90 -23.80
C MET A 11 -13.15 -18.58 -24.62
N THR A 12 -13.39 -18.85 -25.90
CA THR A 12 -12.42 -19.46 -26.83
C THR A 12 -11.62 -18.41 -27.61
N GLY A 13 -11.91 -17.12 -27.40
CA GLY A 13 -11.07 -16.01 -27.83
C GLY A 13 -9.75 -16.07 -27.09
N SER A 14 -8.85 -16.96 -27.53
CA SER A 14 -7.46 -16.97 -27.08
C SER A 14 -6.89 -15.58 -27.32
N ALA A 15 -6.05 -15.11 -26.39
CA ALA A 15 -5.24 -13.93 -26.59
C ALA A 15 -4.58 -14.05 -27.96
N ALA A 16 -5.08 -13.29 -28.95
CA ALA A 16 -4.32 -13.04 -30.15
C ALA A 16 -2.99 -12.50 -29.61
N ALA A 17 -1.92 -13.27 -29.76
CA ALA A 17 -0.62 -12.95 -29.23
C ALA A 17 -0.08 -11.75 -29.99
N ALA A 18 -0.65 -10.57 -29.70
CA ALA A 18 -0.02 -9.31 -29.94
C ALA A 18 1.34 -9.45 -29.28
N HIS A 19 2.39 -9.37 -30.09
CA HIS A 19 3.75 -9.55 -29.64
C HIS A 19 3.94 -8.78 -28.32
N PRO A 20 4.64 -9.34 -27.31
CA PRO A 20 4.79 -8.70 -26.01
C PRO A 20 5.28 -7.24 -26.09
N GLY A 21 5.90 -6.85 -27.21
CA GLY A 21 6.30 -5.49 -27.54
C GLY A 21 5.19 -4.43 -27.47
N HIS A 22 3.90 -4.73 -27.69
CA HIS A 22 2.83 -3.72 -27.53
C HIS A 22 2.29 -3.61 -26.09
N TRP A 23 2.42 -4.66 -25.27
CA TRP A 23 2.10 -4.59 -23.84
C TRP A 23 3.25 -4.00 -23.01
N ALA A 24 4.49 -4.14 -23.49
CA ALA A 24 5.66 -3.53 -22.87
C ALA A 24 5.61 -1.99 -22.91
N GLU A 25 5.02 -1.39 -23.96
CA GLU A 25 4.76 0.06 -24.00
C GLU A 25 3.66 0.49 -23.00
N ALA A 26 2.60 -0.31 -22.86
CA ALA A 26 1.50 -0.03 -21.92
C ALA A 26 1.87 -0.27 -20.44
N ALA A 27 2.81 -1.18 -20.18
CA ALA A 27 3.42 -1.42 -18.87
C ALA A 27 4.68 -0.56 -18.64
N GLY A 28 4.78 0.58 -19.36
CA GLY A 28 5.84 1.55 -19.19
C GLY A 28 6.00 2.02 -17.74
N HIS A 29 7.23 2.46 -17.44
CA HIS A 29 7.79 2.78 -16.11
C HIS A 29 6.82 3.25 -15.01
N ASP A 30 5.78 4.03 -15.35
CA ASP A 30 4.79 4.58 -14.41
C ASP A 30 4.15 3.53 -13.48
N HIS A 31 3.93 2.29 -13.95
CA HIS A 31 3.37 1.23 -13.10
C HIS A 31 4.34 0.75 -12.01
N TRP A 32 5.63 0.66 -12.33
CA TRP A 32 6.65 0.31 -11.34
C TRP A 32 6.93 1.48 -10.40
N ILE A 33 6.90 2.72 -10.90
CA ILE A 33 6.96 3.93 -10.05
C ILE A 33 5.79 3.95 -9.06
N ALA A 34 4.57 3.60 -9.48
CA ALA A 34 3.43 3.50 -8.58
C ALA A 34 3.66 2.45 -7.48
N GLY A 35 4.20 1.27 -7.84
CA GLY A 35 4.59 0.24 -6.87
C GLY A 35 5.67 0.73 -5.88
N VAL A 36 6.69 1.45 -6.37
CA VAL A 36 7.75 2.05 -5.54
C VAL A 36 7.19 3.11 -4.60
N ALA A 37 6.30 3.98 -5.08
CA ALA A 37 5.68 5.03 -4.28
C ALA A 37 4.82 4.45 -3.15
N ILE A 38 4.03 3.41 -3.43
CA ILE A 38 3.24 2.69 -2.42
C ILE A 38 4.17 2.02 -1.39
N GLY A 39 5.24 1.38 -1.84
CA GLY A 39 6.24 0.76 -0.96
C GLY A 39 6.89 1.76 -0.01
N LEU A 40 7.30 2.93 -0.51
CA LEU A 40 7.89 4.00 0.30
C LEU A 40 6.89 4.59 1.30
N ALA A 41 5.65 4.83 0.88
CA ALA A 41 4.59 5.30 1.77
C ALA A 41 4.33 4.31 2.91
N GLY A 42 4.30 3.01 2.60
CA GLY A 42 4.13 1.95 3.60
C GLY A 42 5.28 1.91 4.61
N LEU A 43 6.53 2.00 4.14
CA LEU A 43 7.70 2.05 5.03
C LEU A 43 7.69 3.28 5.94
N ALA A 44 7.34 4.46 5.40
CA ALA A 44 7.22 5.68 6.18
C ALA A 44 6.11 5.59 7.23
N ALA A 45 4.96 5.00 6.90
CA ALA A 45 3.86 4.79 7.83
C ALA A 45 4.25 3.84 8.98
N ILE A 46 4.91 2.72 8.68
CA ILE A 46 5.40 1.78 9.69
C ILE A 46 6.44 2.46 10.59
N TRP A 47 7.38 3.20 10.01
CA TRP A 47 8.41 3.90 10.77
C TRP A 47 7.82 4.99 11.67
N GLY A 48 6.88 5.78 11.16
CA GLY A 48 6.14 6.78 11.92
C GLY A 48 5.35 6.19 13.08
N ALA A 49 4.66 5.06 12.87
CA ALA A 49 3.93 4.37 13.93
C ALA A 49 4.86 3.83 15.05
N LEU A 50 6.01 3.27 14.67
CA LEU A 50 7.01 2.80 15.64
C LEU A 50 7.67 3.94 16.42
N LYS A 51 7.90 5.08 15.77
CA LYS A 51 8.47 6.29 16.39
C LYS A 51 7.46 6.96 17.32
N GLY A 52 6.21 7.09 16.87
CA GLY A 52 5.12 7.70 17.64
C GLY A 52 4.84 6.96 18.93
N LYS A 53 4.80 5.62 18.91
CA LYS A 53 4.65 4.82 20.14
C LYS A 53 5.78 5.03 21.15
N LYS A 54 6.97 5.38 20.68
CA LYS A 54 8.12 5.65 21.56
C LYS A 54 8.11 7.05 22.17
N ALA A 55 7.39 7.99 21.54
CA ALA A 55 7.22 9.34 22.04
C ALA A 55 5.98 9.45 22.95
N ASP A 56 4.97 8.62 22.72
CA ASP A 56 3.78 8.46 23.58
C ASP A 56 4.19 7.93 24.96
N ASP A 57 4.99 6.85 24.99
CA ASP A 57 5.50 6.21 26.22
C ASP A 57 6.39 7.17 27.07
N ASP A 58 7.22 7.98 26.43
CA ASP A 58 8.11 8.97 27.09
C ASP A 58 7.35 10.22 27.58
N SER A 59 6.22 10.56 26.93
CA SER A 59 5.37 11.69 27.33
C SER A 59 4.42 11.32 28.47
N GLU A 60 3.95 10.07 28.52
CA GLU A 60 3.09 9.56 29.60
C GLU A 60 3.88 9.40 30.91
N GLU A 61 5.16 9.01 30.85
CA GLU A 61 6.05 8.92 32.01
C GLU A 61 6.42 10.31 32.58
N ALA A 62 6.52 11.34 31.73
CA ALA A 62 6.77 12.72 32.16
C ALA A 62 5.55 13.40 32.80
N GLU A 63 4.32 13.08 32.34
CA GLU A 63 3.09 13.59 32.94
C GLU A 63 2.82 12.95 34.32
N ASP A 64 3.12 11.65 34.49
CA ASP A 64 3.03 10.95 35.78
C ASP A 64 4.03 11.50 36.82
N GLU A 65 5.25 11.89 36.41
CA GLU A 65 6.24 12.51 37.32
C GLU A 65 5.84 13.93 37.77
N GLU A 66 5.26 14.76 36.88
CA GLU A 66 4.79 16.11 37.25
C GLU A 66 3.53 16.07 38.14
N GLU A 67 2.63 15.10 37.96
CA GLU A 67 1.44 14.95 38.82
C GLU A 67 1.82 14.50 40.25
N ILE A 68 2.81 13.61 40.39
CA ILE A 68 3.30 13.14 41.70
C ILE A 68 4.07 14.23 42.47
N GLU A 69 4.87 15.07 41.80
CA GLU A 69 5.53 16.22 42.47
C GLU A 69 4.55 17.33 42.84
N GLY A 70 3.48 17.53 42.06
CA GLY A 70 2.44 18.54 42.32
C GLY A 70 1.50 18.20 43.49
N GLU A 71 1.22 16.91 43.73
CA GLU A 71 0.37 16.47 44.85
C GLU A 71 1.14 16.43 46.21
N ALA A 72 2.47 16.40 46.18
CA ALA A 72 3.32 16.34 47.37
C ALA A 72 3.71 17.72 47.97
N ALA A 73 3.27 18.83 47.37
CA ALA A 73 3.62 20.21 47.75
C ALA A 73 2.53 20.97 48.54
#